data_AF-A0A317MXA1-F1
#
_entry.id   AF-A0A317MXA1-F1
#
_cell.length_a   1.000
_cell.length_b   1.000
_cell.length_c   1.000
_cell.angle_alpha   90.00
_cell.angle_beta   90.00
_cell.angle_gamma   90.00
#
_symmetry.space_group_name_H-M   'P 1'
#
loop_
_entity.id
_entity.type
_entity.pdbx_description
1 polymer ?
#
loop_
_entity_poly.entity_id
_entity_poly.type
_entity_poly.pdbx_seq_one_letter_code
_entity_poly.pdbx_strand_id
1 'polypeptide(L)'
;MRPILSMALMLTPLSAVCAETFDHYKKADIEILAAQPLASDTTRLVYQPLLESLFYCPGAVGERKDGREKITLVRCSIHERCAVDFAAKAVEHGFELVLPAAPRDIDLVFSDGEVRLAD
;
A
#
# COMPACT_ATOMS: atom_id res chain seq x y z
N MET A 1 -52.14 0.25 -41.60
CA MET A 1 -51.01 0.59 -42.49
C MET A 1 -50.37 1.90 -42.04
N ARG A 2 -49.15 1.83 -41.47
CA ARG A 2 -48.07 2.86 -41.37
C ARG A 2 -47.09 2.45 -40.23
N PRO A 3 -45.81 2.87 -40.26
CA PRO A 3 -44.69 1.93 -40.43
C PRO A 3 -43.61 1.97 -39.33
N ILE A 4 -42.74 0.95 -39.36
CA ILE A 4 -41.27 0.92 -39.18
C ILE A 4 -40.67 1.95 -38.21
N LEU A 5 -39.99 1.49 -37.15
CA LEU A 5 -38.60 1.91 -36.87
C LEU A 5 -37.87 0.93 -35.94
N SER A 6 -36.82 0.32 -36.47
CA SER A 6 -35.78 -0.42 -35.74
C SER A 6 -35.06 0.48 -34.74
N MET A 7 -34.73 -0.04 -33.55
CA MET A 7 -33.49 0.35 -32.88
C MET A 7 -33.07 -0.72 -31.87
N ALA A 8 -32.10 -1.54 -32.28
CA ALA A 8 -31.25 -2.27 -31.35
C ALA A 8 -30.25 -1.27 -30.75
N LEU A 9 -30.05 -1.26 -29.44
CA LEU A 9 -28.83 -0.70 -28.84
C LEU A 9 -28.47 -1.43 -27.54
N MET A 10 -27.73 -2.51 -27.76
CA MET A 10 -26.52 -2.94 -27.06
C MET A 10 -25.96 -2.08 -25.90
N LEU A 11 -25.44 -2.84 -24.93
CA LEU A 11 -24.24 -2.61 -24.11
C LEU A 11 -24.35 -1.75 -22.82
N THR A 12 -24.25 -2.51 -21.73
CA THR A 12 -23.74 -2.10 -20.42
C THR A 12 -22.37 -1.40 -20.51
N PRO A 13 -22.12 -0.35 -19.72
CA PRO A 13 -20.81 -0.07 -19.18
C PRO A 13 -20.86 -0.34 -17.67
N LEU A 14 -20.19 -1.41 -17.22
CA LEU A 14 -18.94 -1.28 -16.49
C LEU A 14 -19.00 -0.15 -15.46
N SER A 15 -19.44 -0.49 -14.25
CA SER A 15 -18.95 0.20 -13.05
C SER A 15 -17.44 0.02 -13.02
N ALA A 16 -16.74 0.93 -13.70
CA ALA A 16 -15.33 1.17 -13.49
C ALA A 16 -15.19 1.54 -12.02
N VAL A 17 -14.88 0.54 -11.20
CA VAL A 17 -14.18 0.78 -9.95
C VAL A 17 -12.85 1.36 -10.40
N CYS A 18 -12.73 2.68 -10.37
CA CYS A 18 -11.44 3.32 -10.32
C CYS A 18 -10.80 2.83 -9.02
N ALA A 19 -10.14 1.68 -9.07
CA ALA A 19 -9.12 1.36 -8.11
C ALA A 19 -8.08 2.46 -8.30
N GLU A 20 -8.07 3.43 -7.39
CA GLU A 20 -6.99 4.40 -7.32
C GLU A 20 -5.69 3.59 -7.34
N THR A 21 -4.96 3.74 -8.44
CA THR A 21 -3.72 3.01 -8.64
C THR A 21 -2.70 3.72 -7.76
N PHE A 22 -2.64 3.35 -6.48
CA PHE A 22 -1.56 3.79 -5.62
C PHE A 22 -0.26 3.26 -6.23
N ASP A 23 0.68 4.14 -6.54
CA ASP A 23 2.01 3.70 -6.95
C ASP A 23 2.65 3.02 -5.74
N HIS A 24 2.76 1.69 -5.75
CA HIS A 24 3.43 0.97 -4.68
C HIS A 24 4.95 1.02 -4.92
N TYR A 25 5.72 1.17 -3.85
CA TYR A 25 7.19 1.10 -3.95
C TYR A 25 7.64 -0.24 -4.55
N LYS A 26 8.75 -0.24 -5.29
CA LYS A 26 9.52 -1.46 -5.55
C LYS A 26 10.39 -1.76 -4.35
N LYS A 27 10.82 -3.01 -4.21
CA LYS A 27 11.76 -3.42 -3.15
C LYS A 27 13.03 -2.56 -3.11
N ALA A 28 13.57 -2.25 -4.29
CA ALA A 28 14.78 -1.44 -4.42
C ALA A 28 14.60 0.04 -4.05
N ASP A 29 13.37 0.53 -3.92
CA ASP A 29 13.09 1.93 -3.58
C ASP A 29 13.03 2.15 -2.06
N ILE A 30 13.00 1.06 -1.27
CA ILE A 30 12.85 1.09 0.19
C ILE A 30 14.01 0.34 0.85
N GLU A 31 14.68 1.01 1.76
CA GLU A 31 15.60 0.38 2.70
C GLU A 31 14.89 0.13 4.03
N ILE A 32 14.93 -1.11 4.53
CA ILE A 32 14.42 -1.44 5.87
C ILE A 32 15.55 -1.27 6.87
N LEU A 33 15.42 -0.27 7.73
CA LEU A 33 16.45 0.09 8.71
C LEU A 33 16.30 -0.71 10.01
N ALA A 34 15.07 -0.99 10.42
CA ALA A 34 14.79 -1.82 11.59
C ALA A 34 13.38 -2.42 11.55
N ALA A 35 13.25 -3.66 12.02
CA ALA A 35 11.97 -4.28 12.33
C ALA A 35 12.06 -4.92 13.72
N GLN A 36 11.44 -4.29 14.71
CA GLN A 36 11.57 -4.69 16.11
C GLN A 36 10.20 -4.96 16.74
N PRO A 37 10.03 -6.06 17.49
CA PRO A 37 8.81 -6.24 18.28
C PRO A 37 8.74 -5.16 19.38
N LEU A 38 7.61 -4.47 19.49
CA LEU A 38 7.28 -3.61 20.63
C LEU A 38 6.56 -4.39 21.73
N ALA A 39 5.73 -5.36 21.31
CA ALA A 39 5.00 -6.30 22.15
C ALA A 39 4.84 -7.63 21.40
N SER A 40 4.18 -8.61 22.03
CA SER A 40 3.94 -9.95 21.46
C SER A 40 3.28 -9.95 20.08
N ASP A 41 2.50 -8.90 19.79
CA ASP A 41 1.61 -8.77 18.65
C ASP A 41 1.78 -7.43 17.92
N THR A 42 2.85 -6.68 18.21
CA THR A 42 3.07 -5.35 17.64
C THR A 42 4.51 -5.20 17.17
N THR A 43 4.70 -4.62 15.99
CA THR A 43 6.02 -4.36 15.37
C THR A 43 6.23 -2.89 15.13
N ARG A 44 7.41 -2.39 15.51
CA ARG A 44 7.98 -1.13 15.05
C ARG A 44 8.80 -1.39 13.79
N LEU A 45 8.39 -0.80 12.68
CA LEU A 45 9.10 -0.81 11.42
C LEU A 45 9.70 0.57 11.16
N VAL A 46 11.01 0.64 10.93
CA VAL A 46 11.70 1.85 10.47
C VAL A 46 12.24 1.59 9.07
N TYR A 47 11.89 2.48 8.15
CA TYR A 47 12.25 2.34 6.74
C TYR A 47 12.59 3.70 6.13
N GLN A 48 13.39 3.68 5.06
CA GLN A 48 13.83 4.86 4.35
C GLN A 48 13.64 4.66 2.85
N PRO A 49 12.83 5.51 2.19
CA PRO A 49 12.80 5.58 0.73
C PRO A 49 14.10 6.17 0.18
N LEU A 50 14.61 5.60 -0.91
CA LEU A 50 15.88 6.02 -1.51
C LEU A 50 15.73 7.19 -2.52
N LEU A 51 14.53 7.45 -3.06
CA LEU A 51 14.33 8.43 -4.15
C LEU A 51 12.94 9.11 -4.11
N GLU A 52 12.81 10.27 -3.45
CA GLU A 52 11.50 10.94 -3.33
C GLU A 52 11.60 12.48 -3.37
N SER A 53 11.61 13.10 -4.56
CA SER A 53 11.44 14.57 -4.68
C SER A 53 10.00 15.00 -5.03
N LEU A 54 9.20 14.08 -5.58
CA LEU A 54 7.81 14.34 -6.02
C LEU A 54 6.76 13.60 -5.19
N PHE A 55 7.21 12.74 -4.28
CA PHE A 55 6.36 11.86 -3.49
C PHE A 55 6.74 11.94 -2.01
N TYR A 56 5.83 11.52 -1.15
CA TYR A 56 6.04 11.38 0.28
C TYR A 56 5.46 10.06 0.78
N CYS A 57 5.92 9.62 1.96
CA CYS A 57 5.45 8.43 2.66
C CYS A 57 4.38 8.78 3.72
N PRO A 58 3.07 8.73 3.40
CA PRO A 58 2.03 8.90 4.40
C PRO A 58 1.96 7.74 5.40
N GLY A 59 2.39 6.54 5.00
CA GLY A 59 2.23 5.34 5.80
C GLY A 59 2.03 4.08 4.97
N ALA A 60 1.17 3.19 5.45
CA ALA A 60 0.89 1.90 4.83
C ALA A 60 -0.58 1.53 4.88
N VAL A 61 -0.98 0.66 3.95
CA VAL A 61 -2.26 -0.06 3.99
C VAL A 61 -2.02 -1.52 4.40
N GLY A 62 -2.98 -2.10 5.12
CA GLY A 62 -2.92 -3.45 5.65
C GLY A 62 -4.04 -4.33 5.14
N GLU A 63 -3.70 -5.56 4.77
CA GLU A 63 -4.68 -6.61 4.49
C GLU A 63 -4.30 -7.89 5.23
N ARG A 64 -5.25 -8.48 5.96
CA ARG A 64 -5.04 -9.81 6.56
C ARG A 64 -5.36 -10.87 5.52
N LYS A 65 -4.35 -11.64 5.08
CA LYS A 65 -4.49 -12.71 4.08
C LYS A 65 -3.67 -13.93 4.46
N ASP A 66 -4.29 -15.11 4.38
CA ASP A 66 -3.65 -16.41 4.69
C ASP A 66 -2.97 -16.43 6.08
N GLY A 67 -3.58 -15.77 7.06
CA GLY A 67 -3.06 -15.68 8.43
C GLY A 67 -1.91 -14.70 8.64
N ARG A 68 -1.48 -13.97 7.59
CA ARG A 68 -0.38 -13.00 7.64
C ARG A 68 -0.89 -11.59 7.36
N GLU A 69 -0.24 -10.60 7.96
CA GLU A 69 -0.51 -9.19 7.72
C GLU A 69 0.28 -8.74 6.49
N LYS A 70 -0.42 -8.45 5.39
CA LYS A 70 0.14 -7.91 4.15
C LYS A 70 0.19 -6.40 4.27
N ILE A 71 1.39 -5.84 4.35
CA ILE A 71 1.62 -4.42 4.55
C ILE A 71 2.18 -3.83 3.26
N THR A 72 1.45 -2.88 2.68
CA THR A 72 1.89 -2.16 1.48
C THR A 72 2.21 -0.72 1.85
N LEU A 73 3.48 -0.34 1.69
CA LEU A 73 3.91 1.04 1.90
C LEU A 73 3.32 1.92 0.78
N VAL A 74 2.65 3.00 1.16
CA VAL A 74 2.00 3.90 0.22
C VAL A 74 2.98 4.99 -0.19
N ARG A 75 3.16 5.16 -1.50
CA ARG A 75 3.82 6.30 -2.11
C ARG A 75 2.74 7.29 -2.53
N CYS A 76 2.82 8.52 -2.04
CA CYS A 76 1.79 9.53 -2.31
C CYS A 76 2.38 10.76 -2.96
N SER A 77 1.75 11.26 -4.03
CA SER A 77 2.16 12.51 -4.67
C SER A 77 2.05 13.68 -3.69
N ILE A 78 3.01 14.61 -3.67
CA ILE A 78 3.03 15.74 -2.70
C ILE A 78 1.79 16.67 -2.78
N HIS A 79 1.02 16.59 -3.86
CA HIS A 79 -0.20 17.37 -4.08
C HIS A 79 -1.49 16.58 -3.82
N GLU A 80 -1.38 15.33 -3.38
CA GLU A 80 -2.51 14.43 -3.17
C GLU A 80 -2.68 14.05 -1.70
N ARG A 81 -3.82 13.44 -1.38
CA ARG A 81 -4.05 12.81 -0.09
C ARG A 81 -4.30 11.34 -0.34
N CYS A 82 -3.41 10.49 0.15
CA CYS A 82 -3.59 9.05 0.05
C CYS A 82 -4.13 8.49 1.36
N ALA A 83 -5.07 7.55 1.25
CA ALA A 83 -5.58 6.82 2.40
C ALA A 83 -4.54 5.82 2.88
N VAL A 84 -4.40 5.70 4.21
CA VAL A 84 -3.53 4.74 4.88
C VAL A 84 -4.24 4.20 6.12
N ASP A 85 -4.01 2.93 6.43
CA ASP A 85 -4.51 2.29 7.66
C ASP A 85 -3.55 2.55 8.83
N PHE A 86 -2.25 2.65 8.52
CA PHE A 86 -1.18 2.91 9.47
C PHE A 86 -0.42 4.18 9.04
N ALA A 87 -0.54 5.24 9.81
CA ALA A 87 0.17 6.49 9.54
C ALA A 87 1.65 6.38 9.90
N ALA A 88 2.53 6.80 8.98
CA ALA A 88 3.95 6.89 9.26
C ALA A 88 4.29 8.16 10.04
N LYS A 89 5.28 8.06 10.92
CA LYS A 89 5.89 9.19 11.61
C LYS A 89 7.29 9.44 11.06
N ALA A 90 7.58 10.68 10.69
CA ALA A 90 8.94 11.07 10.33
C ALA A 90 9.89 10.94 11.54
N VAL A 91 11.06 10.33 11.31
CA VAL A 91 12.16 10.17 12.26
C VAL A 91 13.47 10.62 11.61
N GLU A 92 14.55 10.72 12.39
CA GLU A 92 15.83 11.30 11.94
C GLU A 92 16.37 10.68 10.64
N HIS A 93 16.18 9.37 10.43
CA HIS A 93 16.65 8.63 9.27
C HIS A 93 15.52 7.92 8.50
N GLY A 94 14.36 8.56 8.34
CA GLY A 94 13.28 8.02 7.51
C GLY A 94 11.93 8.06 8.20
N PHE A 95 11.20 6.94 8.14
CA PHE A 95 9.83 6.85 8.60
C PHE A 95 9.63 5.65 9.53
N GLU A 96 8.77 5.83 10.52
CA GLU A 96 8.40 4.82 11.50
C GLU A 96 6.92 4.45 11.35
N LEU A 97 6.64 3.14 11.36
CA LEU A 97 5.30 2.56 11.42
C LEU A 97 5.18 1.65 12.64
N VAL A 98 3.99 1.64 13.23
CA VAL A 98 3.58 0.67 14.25
C VAL A 98 2.51 -0.23 13.64
N LEU A 99 2.81 -1.52 13.55
CA LEU A 99 1.99 -2.52 12.86
C LEU A 99 1.40 -3.52 13.86
N PRO A 100 0.13 -3.92 13.74
CA PRO A 100 -0.58 -4.80 14.69
C PRO A 100 -0.32 -6.30 14.40
N ALA A 101 0.95 -6.65 14.19
CA ALA A 101 1.39 -8.03 14.08
C ALA A 101 2.85 -8.16 14.53
N ALA A 102 3.27 -9.38 14.89
CA ALA A 102 4.67 -9.68 15.15
C ALA A 102 5.48 -9.71 13.84
N PRO A 103 6.81 -9.47 13.85
CA PRO A 103 7.58 -9.35 12.60
C PRO A 103 7.50 -10.58 11.70
N ARG A 104 7.46 -11.78 12.29
CA ARG A 104 7.35 -13.07 11.58
C ARG A 104 6.02 -13.27 10.83
N ASP A 105 5.00 -12.52 11.23
CA ASP A 105 3.63 -12.62 10.71
C ASP A 105 3.32 -11.51 9.70
N ILE A 106 4.32 -10.67 9.36
CA ILE A 106 4.20 -9.56 8.40
C ILE A 106 4.90 -9.92 7.09
N ASP A 107 4.20 -9.68 5.98
CA ASP A 107 4.81 -9.61 4.65
C ASP A 107 4.71 -8.18 4.13
N LEU A 108 5.85 -7.63 3.70
CA LEU A 108 5.88 -6.39 2.95
C LEU A 108 5.55 -6.68 1.49
N VAL A 109 4.55 -5.97 0.98
CA VAL A 109 4.10 -6.06 -0.41
C VAL A 109 4.64 -4.87 -1.18
N PHE A 110 5.33 -5.18 -2.28
CA PHE A 110 5.89 -4.22 -3.23
C PHE A 110 5.30 -4.45 -4.61
N SER A 111 5.41 -3.45 -5.49
CA SER A 111 4.96 -3.57 -6.88
C SER A 111 5.69 -4.68 -7.67
N ASP A 112 6.89 -5.07 -7.24
CA ASP A 112 7.73 -6.13 -7.82
C ASP A 112 7.78 -7.41 -6.95
N GLY A 113 6.85 -7.56 -6.01
CA GLY A 113 6.59 -8.80 -5.28
C GLY A 113 6.60 -8.63 -3.75
N GLU A 114 6.60 -9.75 -3.03
CA GLU A 114 6.50 -9.75 -1.57
C GLU A 114 7.83 -10.13 -0.90
N VAL A 115 8.03 -9.68 0.33
CA VAL A 115 9.16 -10.05 1.20
C VAL A 115 8.63 -10.29 2.61
N ARG A 116 9.03 -11.38 3.27
CA ARG A 116 8.72 -11.56 4.69
C ARG A 116 9.61 -10.64 5.51
N LEU A 117 9.02 -9.96 6.49
CA LEU A 117 9.76 -8.95 7.25
C LEU A 117 10.89 -9.53 8.12
N ALA A 118 10.83 -10.82 8.47
CA ALA A 118 11.77 -11.50 9.35
C ALA A 118 12.51 -12.68 8.70
N ASP A 119 12.64 -12.68 7.36
CA ASP A 119 13.47 -13.65 6.61
C ASP A 119 14.93 -13.19 6.46
#